data_AF-A0AAF0DA88-F1
#
_entry.id   AF-A0AAF0DA88-F1
#
_cell.length_a   1.000
_cell.length_b   1.000
_cell.length_c   1.000
_cell.angle_alpha   90.00
_cell.angle_beta   90.00
_cell.angle_gamma   90.00
#
_symmetry.space_group_name_H-M   'P 1'
#
loop_
_entity.id
_entity.type
_entity.pdbx_description
1 polymer ?
#
loop_
_entity_poly.entity_id
_entity_poly.type
_entity_poly.pdbx_seq_one_letter_code
_entity_poly.pdbx_strand_id
1 'polypeptide(L)' 'MSIRDLTSFLLTVTGTLKGYDQLMNLVLDDVKEIMRDDEGNETTRSLGLIVARGTLLVLISPVDGSEEIENPFLQQEEK' A
#
# COMPACT_ATOMS: atom_id res chain seq x y z
N MET A 1 -0.16 8.26 1.25
CA MET A 1 0.41 7.19 2.10
C MET A 1 -0.03 5.86 1.54
N SER A 2 0.88 4.94 1.25
CA SER A 2 0.58 3.56 0.87
C SER A 2 0.82 2.63 2.06
N ILE A 3 -0.07 1.66 2.26
CA ILE A 3 -0.06 0.74 3.39
C ILE A 3 -0.33 -0.68 2.89
N ARG A 4 0.39 -1.64 3.48
CA ARG A 4 0.15 -3.08 3.30
C ARG A 4 -0.14 -3.75 4.64
N ASP A 5 -1.09 -4.68 4.64
CA ASP A 5 -1.46 -5.47 5.80
C ASP A 5 -0.82 -6.87 5.80
N LEU A 6 -0.81 -7.53 6.96
CA LEU A 6 -0.19 -8.84 7.16
C LEU A 6 -0.98 -10.00 6.53
N THR A 7 -2.29 -9.83 6.36
CA THR A 7 -3.19 -10.90 5.93
C THR A 7 -3.34 -11.00 4.42
N SER A 8 -3.10 -9.90 3.70
CA SER A 8 -3.23 -9.84 2.25
C SER A 8 -2.07 -9.07 1.63
N PHE A 9 -1.03 -9.81 1.23
CA PHE A 9 0.08 -9.23 0.44
C PHE A 9 -0.38 -8.67 -0.92
N LEU A 10 -1.56 -9.08 -1.38
CA LEU A 10 -2.19 -8.65 -2.63
C LEU A 10 -3.03 -7.38 -2.47
N LEU A 11 -3.19 -6.88 -1.24
CA LEU A 11 -3.95 -5.68 -0.95
C LEU A 11 -3.02 -4.49 -0.68
N THR A 12 -3.23 -3.39 -1.40
CA THR A 12 -2.55 -2.12 -1.14
C THR A 12 -3.57 -1.03 -0.92
N VAL A 13 -3.44 -0.32 0.22
CA VAL A 13 -4.32 0.80 0.58
C VAL A 13 -3.57 2.10 0.40
N THR A 14 -4.15 3.04 -0.32
CA THR A 14 -3.58 4.38 -0.49
C THR A 14 -4.55 5.44 -0.03
N GLY A 15 -4.08 6.40 0.77
CA GLY A 15 -4.90 7.51 1.24
C GLY A 15 -4.10 8.67 1.82
N THR A 16 -4.80 9.73 2.21
CA THR A 16 -4.23 10.91 2.86
C THR A 16 -4.22 10.72 4.37
N LEU A 17 -3.04 10.72 4.99
CA LEU A 17 -2.93 10.61 6.45
C LEU A 17 -3.46 11.89 7.11
N LYS A 18 -4.47 11.76 7.97
CA LYS A 18 -5.05 12.87 8.74
C LYS A 18 -4.63 12.87 10.20
N GLY A 19 -4.30 11.71 10.76
CA GLY A 19 -3.85 11.59 12.14
C GLY A 19 -3.44 10.16 12.50
N TYR A 20 -2.76 10.02 13.64
CA TYR A 20 -2.33 8.74 14.18
C TYR A 20 -2.24 8.79 15.71
N ASP A 21 -2.19 7.61 16.34
CA ASP A 21 -1.95 7.47 17.78
C ASP A 21 -0.65 6.70 18.09
N GLN A 22 -0.33 6.53 19.37
CA GLN A 22 0.88 5.82 19.82
C GLN A 22 0.86 4.31 19.51
N LEU A 23 -0.31 3.75 19.19
CA LEU A 23 -0.47 2.35 18.80
C LEU A 23 -0.45 2.16 17.29
N MET A 24 -0.07 3.22 16.54
CA MET A 24 0.00 3.24 15.09
C MET A 24 -1.36 3.00 14.41
N ASN A 25 -2.48 3.27 15.08
CA ASN A 25 -3.75 3.36 14.38
C ASN A 25 -3.76 4.65 13.56
N LEU A 26 -4.16 4.55 12.29
CA LEU A 26 -4.09 5.67 11.34
C LEU A 26 -5.48 6.08 10.89
N VAL A 27 -5.74 7.38 10.87
CA VAL A 27 -6.92 7.96 10.23
C VAL A 27 -6.53 8.38 8.83
N LEU A 28 -7.15 7.77 7.83
CA LEU A 28 -6.88 8.02 6.42
C LEU A 28 -8.14 8.51 5.72
N ASP A 29 -7.98 9.49 4.86
CA ASP A 29 -9.05 10.08 4.04
C ASP A 29 -8.79 9.85 2.55
N ASP A 30 -9.83 9.99 1.73
CA ASP A 30 -9.81 9.72 0.29
C ASP A 30 -9.20 8.36 -0.06
N VAL A 31 -9.50 7.34 0.76
CA VAL A 31 -8.84 6.04 0.66
C VAL A 31 -9.31 5.25 -0.55
N LYS A 32 -8.33 4.67 -1.25
CA LYS A 32 -8.50 3.70 -2.32
C LYS A 32 -7.80 2.40 -1.95
N GLU A 33 -8.52 1.30 -2.13
CA GLU A 33 -8.01 -0.05 -1.99
C GLU A 33 -7.75 -0.62 -3.38
N ILE A 34 -6.56 -1.20 -3.57
CA ILE A 34 -6.12 -1.86 -4.80
C ILE A 34 -5.93 -3.33 -4.47
N MET A 35 -6.65 -4.20 -5.18
CA MET A 35 -6.53 -5.64 -5.10
C MET A 35 -5.93 -6.16 -6.40
N ARG A 36 -4.89 -6.98 -6.29
CA ARG A 36 -4.24 -7.65 -7.42
C ARG A 36 -4.55 -9.15 -7.39
N ASP A 37 -4.95 -9.72 -8.50
CA ASP A 37 -5.12 -11.17 -8.63
C ASP A 37 -3.84 -11.87 -9.13
N ASP A 38 -3.88 -13.21 -9.22
CA ASP A 38 -2.76 -14.03 -9.68
C ASP A 38 -2.40 -13.81 -11.16
N GLU A 39 -3.32 -13.25 -11.95
CA GLU A 39 -3.12 -12.90 -13.35
C GLU A 39 -2.55 -11.49 -13.51
N GLY A 40 -2.41 -10.76 -12.40
CA GLY A 40 -1.90 -9.41 -12.35
C GLY A 40 -2.93 -8.32 -12.67
N ASN A 41 -4.22 -8.66 -12.76
CA ASN A 41 -5.27 -7.67 -12.93
C ASN A 41 -5.46 -6.89 -11.63
N GLU A 42 -5.62 -5.57 -11.77
CA GLU A 42 -5.87 -4.69 -10.63
C GLU A 42 -7.32 -4.23 -10.61
N THR A 43 -7.94 -4.34 -9.44
CA THR A 43 -9.25 -3.74 -9.18
C THR A 43 -9.12 -2.70 -8.08
N THR A 44 -9.71 -1.52 -8.32
CA THR A 44 -9.67 -0.41 -7.36
C THR A 44 -11.06 -0.13 -6.80
N ARG A 45 -11.14 0.08 -5.49
CA ARG A 45 -12.35 0.45 -4.78
C ARG A 45 -12.12 1.67 -3.89
N SER A 46 -13.02 2.65 -3.94
CA SER A 46 -13.02 3.79 -3.02
C SER A 46 -13.64 3.40 -1.67
N LEU A 47 -12.97 3.74 -0.58
CA LEU A 47 -13.41 3.51 0.80
C LEU A 47 -13.74 4.79 1.58
N GLY A 48 -13.28 5.96 1.11
CA GLY A 48 -13.52 7.24 1.78
C GLY A 48 -12.65 7.40 3.04
N LEU A 49 -13.27 7.75 4.16
CA LEU A 49 -12.58 7.91 5.45
C LEU A 49 -12.54 6.58 6.22
N ILE A 50 -11.35 6.10 6.55
CA ILE A 50 -11.14 4.85 7.29
C ILE A 50 -10.23 5.02 8.51
N VAL A 51 -10.25 4.01 9.37
CA VAL A 51 -9.25 3.82 10.43
C VAL A 51 -8.49 2.51 10.17
N ALA A 52 -7.20 2.63 9.84
CA ALA A 52 -6.32 1.48 9.71
C ALA A 52 -5.79 1.06 11.10
N ARG A 53 -5.85 -0.24 11.42
CA ARG A 53 -5.47 -0.77 12.73
C ARG A 53 -3.97 -1.07 12.77
N GLY A 54 -3.25 -0.43 13.70
CA GLY A 54 -1.79 -0.50 13.79
C GLY A 54 -1.24 -1.92 13.91
N THR A 55 -1.97 -2.81 14.58
CA THR A 55 -1.60 -4.22 14.77
C THR A 55 -1.56 -5.05 13.50
N LEU A 56 -2.18 -4.58 12.42
CA LEU A 56 -2.24 -5.27 11.13
C LEU A 56 -1.29 -4.65 10.10
N LEU A 57 -0.68 -3.50 10.41
CA LEU A 57 0.18 -2.79 9.48
C LEU A 57 1.55 -3.46 9.41
N VAL A 58 2.03 -3.68 8.19
CA VAL A 58 3.37 -4.25 7.94
C VAL A 58 4.29 -3.23 7.31
N LEU A 59 3.78 -2.46 6.34
CA LEU A 59 4.54 -1.45 5.63
C LEU A 59 3.73 -0.17 5.50
N ILE A 60 4.41 0.96 5.69
CA ILE A 60 3.90 2.30 5.45
C ILE A 60 4.93 3.03 4.61
N SER A 61 4.53 3.60 3.47
CA SER A 61 5.41 4.39 2.62
C SER A 61 4.73 5.67 2.10
N PRO A 62 5.49 6.76 1.91
CA PRO A 62 5.01 7.91 1.15
C PRO A 62 4.76 7.48 -0.30
N VAL A 63 3.68 8.00 -0.90
CA VAL A 63 3.38 7.76 -2.32
C VAL A 63 4.30 8.61 -3.19
N ASP A 64 4.56 9.85 -2.75
CA ASP A 64 5.47 10.75 -3.44
C ASP A 64 6.90 10.23 -3.35
N GLY A 65 7.62 10.29 -4.46
CA GLY A 65 8.98 9.75 -4.61
C GLY A 65 9.08 8.22 -4.74
N SER A 66 7.96 7.50 -4.85
CA SER A 66 7.95 6.06 -5.16
C SER A 66 7.49 5.82 -6.60
N GLU A 67 8.24 5.03 -7.35
CA GLU A 67 7.87 4.60 -8.70
C GLU A 67 8.12 3.09 -8.87
N GLU A 68 7.29 2.44 -9.68
CA GLU A 68 7.55 1.07 -10.11
C GLU A 68 8.64 1.11 -11.18
N ILE A 69 9.65 0.25 -11.02
CA ILE A 69 10.78 0.14 -11.94
C ILE A 69 10.85 -1.28 -12.48
N GLU A 70 11.40 -1.41 -13.69
CA GLU A 70 11.80 -2.72 -14.22
C GLU A 70 12.86 -3.35 -13.32
N ASN A 71 12.94 -4.68 -13.32
CA ASN A 71 13.92 -5.40 -12.53
C ASN A 71 15.36 -4.96 -12.91
N PRO A 72 16.10 -4.26 -12.02
CA PRO A 72 17.38 -3.67 -12.36
C PRO A 72 18.51 -4.70 -12.49
N PHE A 73 18.25 -5.96 -12.13
CA PHE A 73 19.24 -7.04 -12.15
C PHE A 73 19.23 -7.86 -13.44
N LEU A 74 18.27 -7.65 -14.35
CA LEU A 74 18.17 -8.40 -15.61
C LEU A 74 19.42 -8.25 -16.50
N GLN A 75 20.13 -7.12 -16.40
CA GLN A 75 21.34 -6.87 -17.19
C GLN A 75 22.62 -7.48 -16.57
N GLN A 76 22.57 -7.99 -15.33
CA GLN A 76 23.75 -8.55 -14.66
C GLN A 76 23.98 -10.04 -14.93
N GLU A 77 23.03 -10.75 -15.53
CA GLU A 77 23.17 -12.18 -15.85
C GLU A 77 23.95 -12.48 -17.14
N GLU A 78 24.24 -11.46 -17.97
CA GLU A 78 25.00 -11.62 -19.23
C GLU A 78 26.53 -11.48 -19.08
N LYS A 79 27.09 -11.52 -17.87
CA LYS A 79 28.55 -11.38 -17.64
C LYS A 79 29.22 -12.52 -16.89
#